data_AF-A0A0F4IAQ9-F1
#
_entry.id   AF-A0A0F4IAQ9-F1
#
_cell.length_a   1.000
_cell.length_b   1.000
_cell.length_c   1.000
_cell.angle_alpha   90.00
_cell.angle_beta   90.00
_cell.angle_gamma   90.00
#
_symmetry.space_group_name_H-M   'P 1'
#
loop_
_entity.id
_entity.type
_entity.pdbx_description
1 polymer ?
#
loop_
_entity_poly.entity_id
_entity_poly.type
_entity_poly.pdbx_seq_one_letter_code
_entity_poly.pdbx_strand_id
1 'polypeptide(L)'
;MITSTVEESWDRIESWLARHAPITHGLLRPAAVLADITAAEARLGVAFPPDLRESLLRHDGVELQDGTLRLDYYGPLSGVEEIVRSTEFLRGVGEGLAEEEADLDEGERDEYA
;
A
#
# COMPACT_ATOMS: atom_id res chain seq x y z
N MET A 1 7.21 -19.83 -16.05
CA MET A 1 7.28 -18.92 -14.90
C MET A 1 6.76 -19.70 -13.71
N ILE A 2 7.56 -19.90 -12.66
CA ILE A 2 7.04 -20.51 -11.43
C ILE A 2 6.32 -19.38 -10.70
N THR A 3 5.00 -19.45 -10.61
CA THR A 3 4.21 -18.57 -9.74
C THR A 3 4.33 -19.11 -8.33
N SER A 4 5.15 -18.45 -7.51
CA SER A 4 5.23 -18.74 -6.08
C SER A 4 4.02 -18.15 -5.36
N THR A 5 3.57 -18.84 -4.32
CA THR A 5 2.55 -18.32 -3.40
C THR A 5 3.10 -17.14 -2.61
N VAL A 6 2.21 -16.38 -1.96
CA VAL A 6 2.59 -15.27 -1.07
C VAL A 6 3.45 -15.77 0.09
N GLU A 7 3.09 -16.93 0.67
CA GLU A 7 3.84 -17.58 1.75
C GLU A 7 5.26 -17.95 1.33
N GLU A 8 5.43 -18.66 0.20
CA GLU A 8 6.76 -19.03 -0.33
C GLU A 8 7.62 -17.81 -0.65
N SER A 9 6.99 -16.74 -1.13
CA SER A 9 7.67 -15.48 -1.44
C SER A 9 8.19 -14.82 -0.17
N TRP A 10 7.36 -14.75 0.88
CA TRP A 10 7.74 -14.21 2.19
C TRP A 10 8.83 -15.02 2.86
N ASP A 11 8.73 -16.35 2.87
CA ASP A 11 9.76 -17.22 3.45
C ASP A 11 11.14 -16.98 2.80
N ARG A 12 11.15 -16.78 1.48
CA ARG A 12 12.38 -16.45 0.74
C ARG A 12 12.92 -15.07 1.12
N ILE A 13 12.05 -14.07 1.22
CA ILE A 13 12.41 -12.69 1.59
C ILE A 13 12.99 -12.67 3.01
N GLU A 14 12.26 -13.20 3.99
CA GLU A 14 12.70 -13.26 5.39
C GLU A 14 14.02 -14.01 5.52
N SER A 15 14.13 -15.20 4.90
CA SER A 15 15.36 -16.01 4.95
C SER A 15 16.56 -15.28 4.36
N TRP A 16 16.36 -14.45 3.34
CA TRP A 16 17.42 -13.65 2.74
C TRP A 16 17.78 -12.46 3.63
N LEU A 17 16.78 -11.73 4.13
CA LEU A 17 16.98 -10.57 5.00
C LEU A 17 17.65 -10.97 6.32
N ALA A 18 17.23 -12.06 6.95
CA ALA A 18 17.85 -12.56 8.18
C ALA A 18 19.36 -12.86 8.02
N ARG A 19 19.79 -13.26 6.81
CA ARG A 19 21.20 -13.57 6.52
C ARG A 19 22.01 -12.36 6.08
N HIS A 20 21.43 -11.47 5.29
CA HIS A 20 22.18 -10.43 4.58
C HIS A 20 21.88 -9.01 5.06
N ALA A 21 20.71 -8.79 5.66
CA ALA A 21 20.25 -7.48 6.13
C ALA A 21 19.43 -7.61 7.43
N PRO A 22 20.06 -8.06 8.54
CA PRO A 22 19.35 -8.35 9.79
C PRO A 22 18.68 -7.12 10.41
N ILE A 23 19.24 -5.92 10.17
CA ILE A 23 18.60 -4.66 10.57
C ILE A 23 17.27 -4.50 9.83
N THR A 24 17.27 -4.58 8.49
CA THR A 24 16.07 -4.51 7.65
C THR A 24 15.05 -5.59 8.00
N HIS A 25 15.51 -6.82 8.28
CA HIS A 25 14.65 -7.91 8.75
C HIS A 25 13.91 -7.52 10.04
N GLY A 26 14.59 -6.85 10.97
CA GLY A 26 14.00 -6.37 12.22
C GLY A 26 12.96 -5.25 12.04
N LEU A 27 12.85 -4.66 10.85
CA LEU A 27 11.88 -3.60 10.53
C LEU A 27 10.62 -4.11 9.87
N LEU A 28 10.55 -5.41 9.56
CA LEU A 28 9.30 -6.03 9.14
C LEU A 28 8.35 -5.99 10.34
N ARG A 29 7.20 -5.33 10.18
CA ARG A 29 6.18 -5.28 11.22
C ARG A 29 5.57 -6.68 11.41
N PRO A 30 5.05 -6.99 12.60
CA PRO A 30 4.30 -8.24 12.79
C PRO A 30 3.06 -8.26 11.88
N ALA A 31 2.42 -9.43 11.80
CA ALA A 31 1.16 -9.62 11.09
C ALA A 31 0.11 -8.56 11.47
N ALA A 32 -0.61 -8.06 10.47
CA ALA A 32 -1.76 -7.19 10.70
C ALA A 32 -2.88 -7.94 11.42
N VAL A 33 -3.66 -7.22 12.22
CA VAL A 33 -4.85 -7.78 12.85
C VAL A 33 -5.95 -7.90 11.80
N LEU A 34 -6.59 -9.07 11.70
CA LEU A 34 -7.65 -9.30 10.71
C LEU A 34 -8.83 -8.31 10.83
N ALA A 35 -9.12 -7.85 12.06
CA ALA A 35 -10.13 -6.85 12.32
C ALA A 35 -9.78 -5.49 11.69
N ASP A 36 -8.50 -5.10 11.70
CA ASP A 36 -8.04 -3.84 11.11
C ASP A 36 -8.12 -3.90 9.58
N ILE A 37 -7.78 -5.04 8.98
CA ILE A 37 -7.96 -5.26 7.53
C ILE A 37 -9.45 -5.12 7.16
N THR A 38 -10.33 -5.77 7.92
CA THR A 38 -11.78 -5.73 7.66
C THR A 38 -12.33 -4.30 7.83
N ALA A 39 -11.85 -3.57 8.83
CA ALA A 39 -12.22 -2.17 9.05
C ALA A 39 -11.71 -1.27 7.91
N ALA A 40 -10.51 -1.51 7.40
CA ALA A 40 -9.96 -0.79 6.26
C ALA A 40 -10.76 -1.03 4.97
N GLU A 41 -11.14 -2.28 4.69
CA GLU A 41 -12.01 -2.62 3.55
C GLU A 41 -13.36 -1.90 3.63
N ALA A 42 -13.99 -1.93 4.81
CA ALA A 42 -15.25 -1.24 5.05
C ALA A 42 -15.12 0.29 4.89
N ARG A 43 -14.05 0.88 5.43
CA ARG A 43 -13.76 2.31 5.34
C ARG A 43 -13.49 2.77 3.91
N LEU A 44 -12.75 1.97 3.15
CA LEU A 44 -12.40 2.28 1.76
C LEU A 44 -13.48 1.87 0.76
N GLY A 45 -14.50 1.11 1.18
CA GLY A 45 -15.58 0.61 0.32
C GLY A 45 -15.10 -0.40 -0.72
N VAL A 46 -14.00 -1.12 -0.46
CA VAL A 46 -13.40 -2.09 -1.38
C VAL A 46 -13.04 -3.38 -0.66
N ALA A 47 -13.07 -4.51 -1.36
CA ALA A 47 -12.45 -5.73 -0.88
C ALA A 47 -10.98 -5.76 -1.32
N PHE A 48 -10.07 -6.07 -0.41
CA PHE A 48 -8.68 -6.26 -0.76
C PHE A 48 -8.50 -7.58 -1.52
N PRO A 49 -7.60 -7.63 -2.52
CA PRO A 49 -7.25 -8.87 -3.18
C PRO A 49 -6.77 -9.93 -2.17
N PRO A 50 -7.07 -11.23 -2.39
CA PRO A 50 -6.66 -12.30 -1.47
C PRO A 50 -5.16 -12.28 -1.16
N ASP A 51 -4.32 -12.13 -2.19
CA ASP A 51 -2.86 -12.10 -2.04
C ASP A 51 -2.37 -10.91 -1.20
N LEU A 52 -3.04 -9.76 -1.29
CA LEU A 52 -2.73 -8.60 -0.45
C LEU A 52 -3.09 -8.89 1.01
N ARG A 53 -4.25 -9.51 1.25
CA ARG A 53 -4.67 -9.91 2.60
C ARG A 53 -3.70 -10.92 3.20
N GLU A 54 -3.28 -11.94 2.44
CA GLU A 54 -2.28 -12.92 2.87
C GLU A 54 -0.95 -12.23 3.22
N SER A 55 -0.52 -11.27 2.41
CA SER A 55 0.71 -10.52 2.65
C SER A 55 0.63 -9.67 3.92
N LEU A 56 -0.49 -8.96 4.13
CA LEU A 56 -0.72 -8.16 5.34
C LEU A 56 -0.83 -9.03 6.61
N LEU A 57 -1.41 -10.22 6.49
CA LEU A 57 -1.44 -11.21 7.57
C LEU A 57 -0.07 -11.83 7.85
N ARG A 58 0.92 -11.64 6.97
CA ARG A 58 2.31 -12.01 7.24
C ARG A 58 3.08 -10.86 7.88
N HIS A 59 2.98 -9.66 7.30
CA HIS A 59 3.57 -8.43 7.80
C HIS A 59 2.69 -7.22 7.51
N ASP A 60 2.38 -6.43 8.54
CA ASP A 60 1.69 -5.14 8.44
C ASP A 60 2.63 -4.03 7.93
N GLY A 61 3.25 -4.25 6.78
CA GLY A 61 4.26 -3.36 6.21
C GLY A 61 5.57 -3.34 7.00
N VAL A 62 6.19 -2.16 7.05
CA VAL A 62 7.50 -1.97 7.68
C VAL A 62 7.53 -0.75 8.58
N GLU A 63 8.44 -0.75 9.55
CA GLU A 63 8.78 0.44 10.32
C GLU A 63 9.61 1.40 9.46
N LEU A 64 9.22 2.68 9.42
CA LEU A 64 9.87 3.69 8.60
C LEU A 64 11.07 4.31 9.30
N GLN A 65 12.25 3.78 8.99
CA GLN A 65 13.54 4.28 9.48
C GLN A 65 14.70 3.96 8.53
N ASP A 66 15.93 4.29 8.91
CA ASP A 66 17.11 3.96 8.12
C ASP A 66 17.24 2.43 7.95
N GLY A 67 17.42 2.00 6.70
CA GLY A 67 17.51 0.57 6.35
C GLY A 67 16.17 -0.13 6.10
N THR A 68 15.06 0.61 6.03
CA THR A 68 13.73 0.09 5.67
C THR A 68 13.75 -0.64 4.32
N LEU A 69 13.04 -1.78 4.24
CA LEU A 69 12.82 -2.46 2.97
C LEU A 69 11.95 -1.58 2.06
N ARG A 70 12.49 -1.22 0.90
CA ARG A 70 11.82 -0.40 -0.10
C ARG A 70 11.80 -1.13 -1.44
N LEU A 71 10.68 -1.00 -2.12
CA LEU A 71 10.55 -1.33 -3.53
C LEU A 71 10.92 -0.08 -4.31
N ASP A 72 11.89 -0.17 -5.22
CA ASP A 72 12.53 1.00 -5.86
C ASP A 72 11.55 2.09 -6.29
N TYR A 73 10.55 1.74 -7.09
CA TYR A 73 9.56 2.68 -7.64
C TYR A 73 8.30 2.87 -6.76
N TYR A 74 8.09 2.01 -5.76
CA TYR A 74 6.84 1.98 -4.98
C TYR A 74 7.03 2.44 -3.53
N GLY A 75 8.27 2.59 -3.08
CA GLY A 75 8.58 3.00 -1.71
C GLY A 75 8.51 1.85 -0.70
N PRO A 76 8.39 2.16 0.60
CA PRO A 76 8.32 1.15 1.66
C PRO A 76 7.01 0.34 1.58
N LEU A 77 7.05 -0.90 2.08
CA LEU A 77 5.84 -1.71 2.20
C LEU A 77 4.86 -1.08 3.19
N SER A 78 3.68 -0.72 2.70
CA SER A 78 2.66 -0.06 3.51
C SER A 78 1.90 -1.07 4.36
N GLY A 79 1.70 -0.75 5.63
CA GLY A 79 0.73 -1.43 6.49
C GLY A 79 -0.70 -0.98 6.20
N VAL A 80 -1.66 -1.60 6.87
CA VAL A 80 -3.11 -1.35 6.69
C VAL A 80 -3.45 0.12 6.89
N GLU A 81 -2.93 0.75 7.94
CA GLU A 81 -3.21 2.16 8.24
C GLU A 81 -2.72 3.09 7.12
N GLU A 82 -1.52 2.84 6.59
CA GLU A 82 -0.94 3.67 5.54
C GLU A 82 -1.66 3.48 4.20
N ILE A 83 -2.12 2.26 3.90
CA ILE A 83 -2.96 1.98 2.72
C ILE A 83 -4.23 2.83 2.79
N VAL A 84 -4.90 2.87 3.94
CA VAL A 84 -6.12 3.68 4.14
C VAL A 84 -5.81 5.16 3.95
N ARG A 85 -4.80 5.68 4.65
CA ARG A 85 -4.42 7.09 4.63
C ARG A 85 -4.07 7.56 3.21
N SER A 86 -3.23 6.81 2.50
CA SER A 86 -2.80 7.13 1.15
C SER A 86 -3.96 7.08 0.16
N THR A 87 -4.84 6.09 0.29
CA THR A 87 -6.03 5.96 -0.59
C THR A 87 -6.99 7.12 -0.40
N GLU A 88 -7.28 7.52 0.85
CA GLU A 88 -8.14 8.67 1.13
C GLU A 88 -7.53 9.97 0.63
N PHE A 89 -6.23 10.18 0.84
CA PHE A 89 -5.52 11.34 0.30
C PHE A 89 -5.65 11.41 -1.22
N LEU A 90 -5.36 10.32 -1.94
CA LEU A 90 -5.44 10.29 -3.40
C LEU A 90 -6.86 10.49 -3.93
N ARG A 91 -7.89 9.98 -3.22
CA ARG A 91 -9.29 10.25 -3.55
C ARG A 91 -9.64 11.73 -3.37
N GLY A 92 -9.15 12.35 -2.30
CA GLY A 92 -9.37 13.78 -2.02
C GLY A 92 -8.66 14.72 -3.02
N VAL A 93 -7.52 14.31 -3.58
CA VAL A 93 -6.81 15.12 -4.62
C VAL A 93 -7.68 15.34 -5.87
N GLY A 94 -8.52 14.37 -6.23
CA GLY A 94 -9.43 14.50 -7.38
C GLY A 94 -10.63 15.42 -7.13
N GLU A 95 -11.03 15.62 -5.87
CA GLU A 95 -12.19 16.44 -5.51
C GLU A 95 -11.93 17.93 -5.82
N GLY A 96 -10.72 18.43 -5.54
CA GLY A 96 -10.37 19.82 -5.85
C GLY A 96 -10.29 20.13 -7.35
N LEU A 97 -9.93 19.16 -8.18
CA LEU A 97 -9.87 19.33 -9.65
C LEU A 97 -11.27 19.33 -10.28
N ALA A 98 -12.19 18.53 -9.74
CA ALA A 98 -13.57 18.47 -10.24
C ALA A 98 -14.34 19.76 -9.96
N GLU A 99 -14.08 20.42 -8.82
CA GLU A 99 -14.63 21.75 -8.51
C GLU A 99 -14.07 22.82 -9.46
N GLU A 100 -12.76 22.82 -9.70
CA GLU A 100 -12.10 23.76 -10.63
C GLU A 100 -12.62 23.59 -12.07
N GLU A 101 -12.80 22.37 -12.55
CA GLU A 101 -13.33 22.09 -13.90
C GLU A 101 -14.82 22.47 -14.03
N ALA A 102 -15.62 22.30 -12.97
CA ALA A 102 -17.03 22.70 -12.94
C ALA A 102 -17.22 24.23 -12.96
N ASP A 103 -16.24 24.99 -12.47
CA ASP A 103 -16.22 26.45 -12.47
C ASP A 103 -15.66 27.08 -13.76
N LEU A 104 -15.13 26.28 -14.70
CA LEU A 104 -14.74 26.75 -16.04
C LEU A 104 -15.97 27.03 -16.91
N ASP A 105 -16.09 28.25 -17.41
CA ASP A 105 -17.10 28.65 -18.41
C ASP A 105 -16.99 27.76 -19.68
N GLU A 106 -18.12 27.51 -20.35
CA GLU A 106 -18.23 26.66 -21.55
C GLU A 106 -17.23 27.06 -22.65
N GLY A 107 -16.76 28.31 -22.67
CA GLY A 107 -15.78 28.82 -23.63
C GLY A 107 -14.31 28.43 -23.38
N GLU A 108 -13.93 28.03 -22.16
CA GLU A 108 -12.54 27.65 -21.81
C GLU A 108 -12.31 26.13 -21.85
N ARG A 109 -13.38 25.33 -21.88
CA ARG A 109 -13.32 23.86 -21.98
C ARG A 109 -12.81 23.36 -23.35
N ASP A 110 -12.93 24.19 -24.39
CA ASP A 110 -12.53 23.85 -25.77
C ASP A 110 -11.03 24.09 -26.05
N GLU A 111 -10.25 24.68 -25.12
CA GLU A 111 -8.83 24.97 -25.35
C GLU A 111 -7.91 23.74 -25.23
N TYR A 112 -8.41 22.62 -24.69
CA TYR A 112 -7.63 21.40 -24.43
C TYR A 112 -8.19 20.11 -25.05
N ALA A 113 -9.10 20.21 -26.02
CA ALA A 113 -9.60 19.08 -26.84
C ALA A 113 -8.78 18.89 -28.12
#